data_AF-A0A959PPX6-F1
#
_entry.id   AF-A0A959PPX6-F1
#
_cell.length_a   1.000
_cell.length_b   1.000
_cell.length_c   1.000
_cell.angle_alpha   90.00
_cell.angle_beta   90.00
_cell.angle_gamma   90.00
#
_symmetry.space_group_name_H-M   'P 1'
#
loop_
_entity.id
_entity.type
_entity.pdbx_description
1 polymer ?
#
loop_
_entity_poly.entity_id
_entity_poly.type
_entity_poly.pdbx_seq_one_letter_code
_entity_poly.pdbx_strand_id
1 'polypeptide(L)'
;MTSFQNKKATLFNLRSVEWIFFNLPFVCYIALLGVVYISNAHAYEKAQRRIVTLKKEVKESKWRAMNLQQEVMHGSIQSQVERRVEGSGLVPMNEPPLKIVAEKQKQ
;
A
#
# COMPACT_ATOMS: atom_id res chain seq x y z
N MET A 1 -25.58 -38.56 -51.32
CA MET A 1 -25.69 -37.08 -51.46
C MET A 1 -26.62 -36.57 -50.37
N THR A 2 -26.07 -36.22 -49.22
CA THR A 2 -26.82 -35.70 -48.05
C THR A 2 -26.54 -34.20 -47.93
N SER A 3 -27.54 -33.37 -48.25
CA SER A 3 -27.47 -31.91 -48.02
C SER A 3 -28.81 -31.37 -47.52
N PHE A 4 -29.19 -31.74 -46.31
CA PHE A 4 -30.28 -31.09 -45.61
C PHE A 4 -29.96 -31.00 -44.13
N GLN A 5 -29.43 -29.85 -43.66
CA GLN A 5 -29.65 -29.28 -42.31
C GLN A 5 -28.75 -28.04 -42.12
N ASN A 6 -29.23 -26.81 -42.40
CA ASN A 6 -28.88 -25.57 -41.66
C ASN A 6 -29.59 -24.28 -42.15
N LYS A 7 -30.92 -24.28 -42.31
CA LYS A 7 -31.68 -23.03 -42.58
C LYS A 7 -32.29 -22.38 -41.32
N LYS A 8 -32.30 -23.08 -40.18
CA LYS A 8 -32.92 -22.57 -38.94
C LYS A 8 -32.00 -21.66 -38.12
N ALA A 9 -30.68 -21.80 -38.24
CA ALA A 9 -29.71 -20.95 -37.56
C ALA A 9 -29.62 -19.52 -38.14
N THR A 10 -29.94 -19.34 -39.42
CA THR A 10 -29.94 -18.03 -40.10
C THR A 10 -31.22 -17.23 -39.87
N LEU A 11 -32.37 -17.88 -39.68
CA LEU A 11 -33.66 -17.20 -39.47
C LEU A 11 -33.80 -16.57 -38.07
N PHE A 12 -33.22 -17.18 -37.04
CA PHE A 12 -33.28 -16.63 -35.68
C PHE A 12 -32.43 -15.36 -35.50
N ASN A 13 -31.39 -15.19 -36.32
CA ASN A 13 -30.48 -14.03 -36.28
C ASN A 13 -31.04 -12.78 -37.00
N LEU A 14 -32.00 -12.93 -37.92
CA LEU A 14 -32.53 -11.80 -38.70
C LEU A 14 -33.42 -10.86 -37.88
N ARG A 15 -34.31 -11.41 -37.04
CA ARG A 15 -35.22 -10.63 -36.18
C ARG A 15 -34.47 -9.82 -35.12
N SER A 16 -33.41 -10.40 -34.55
CA SER A 16 -32.58 -9.75 -33.54
C SER A 16 -31.77 -8.60 -34.13
N VAL A 17 -31.30 -8.75 -35.37
CA VAL A 17 -30.53 -7.73 -36.10
C VAL A 17 -31.41 -6.54 -36.47
N GLU A 18 -32.66 -6.76 -36.91
CA GLU A 18 -33.64 -5.66 -37.12
C GLU A 18 -33.90 -4.84 -35.85
N TRP A 19 -34.03 -5.51 -34.70
CA TRP A 19 -34.22 -4.82 -33.42
C TRP A 19 -32.99 -4.01 -32.98
N ILE A 20 -31.78 -4.49 -33.30
CA ILE A 20 -30.51 -3.78 -33.06
C ILE A 20 -30.43 -2.52 -33.94
N PHE A 21 -30.85 -2.58 -35.20
CA PHE A 21 -30.85 -1.40 -36.08
C PHE A 21 -31.82 -0.31 -35.62
N PHE A 22 -32.97 -0.68 -35.03
CA PHE A 22 -33.90 0.28 -34.44
C PHE A 22 -33.32 0.98 -33.18
N ASN A 23 -32.48 0.28 -32.42
CA ASN A 23 -31.87 0.77 -31.17
C ASN A 23 -30.36 1.03 -31.31
N LEU A 24 -29.88 1.28 -32.53
CA LEU A 24 -28.46 1.46 -32.84
C LEU A 24 -27.73 2.48 -31.94
N PRO A 25 -28.28 3.67 -31.62
CA PRO A 25 -27.60 4.62 -30.73
C PRO A 25 -27.39 4.05 -29.31
N PHE A 26 -28.31 3.22 -28.81
CA PHE A 26 -28.19 2.59 -27.49
C PHE A 26 -27.10 1.51 -27.46
N VAL A 27 -27.00 0.71 -28.52
CA VAL A 27 -25.96 -0.32 -28.64
C VAL A 27 -24.57 0.32 -28.77
N CYS A 28 -24.45 1.39 -29.56
CA CYS A 28 -23.23 2.20 -29.62
C CYS A 28 -22.85 2.80 -28.26
N TYR A 29 -23.83 3.27 -27.49
CA TYR A 29 -23.60 3.82 -26.15
C TYR A 29 -22.99 2.77 -25.20
N ILE A 30 -23.53 1.55 -25.17
CA ILE A 30 -22.99 0.45 -24.35
C ILE A 30 -21.59 0.05 -24.83
N ALA A 31 -21.38 -0.02 -26.15
CA ALA A 31 -20.06 -0.33 -26.71
C ALA A 31 -19.01 0.72 -26.30
N LEU A 32 -19.37 2.01 -26.34
CA LEU A 32 -18.52 3.12 -25.88
C LEU A 32 -18.20 2.97 -24.39
N LEU A 33 -19.21 2.72 -23.55
CA LEU A 33 -19.01 2.45 -22.12
C LEU A 33 -18.09 1.26 -21.88
N GLY A 34 -18.22 0.19 -22.68
CA GLY A 34 -17.34 -0.97 -22.64
C GLY A 34 -15.88 -0.63 -22.93
N VAL A 35 -15.64 0.20 -23.96
CA VAL A 35 -14.28 0.68 -24.28
C VAL A 35 -13.72 1.52 -23.14
N VAL A 36 -14.48 2.48 -22.62
CA VAL A 36 -14.07 3.33 -21.49
C VAL A 36 -13.77 2.48 -20.24
N TYR A 37 -14.58 1.45 -19.99
CA TYR A 37 -14.36 0.52 -18.88
C TYR A 37 -13.05 -0.26 -19.03
N ILE A 38 -12.78 -0.84 -20.20
CA ILE A 38 -11.54 -1.58 -20.47
C ILE A 38 -10.32 -0.65 -20.33
N SER A 39 -10.40 0.56 -20.87
CA SER A 39 -9.34 1.57 -20.73
C SER A 39 -9.07 1.92 -19.26
N ASN A 40 -10.11 2.12 -18.46
CA ASN A 40 -9.99 2.39 -17.03
C ASN A 40 -9.40 1.21 -16.25
N ALA A 41 -9.81 -0.03 -16.57
CA ALA A 41 -9.28 -1.23 -15.93
C ALA A 41 -7.75 -1.36 -16.13
N HIS A 42 -7.27 -1.06 -17.34
CA HIS A 42 -5.83 -1.11 -17.62
C HIS A 42 -5.04 0.02 -16.92
N ALA A 43 -5.65 1.20 -16.77
CA ALA A 43 -5.06 2.29 -15.97
C ALA A 43 -4.97 1.92 -14.48
N TYR A 44 -6.01 1.29 -13.94
CA TYR A 44 -6.03 0.81 -12.56
C TYR A 44 -4.94 -0.23 -12.31
N GLU A 45 -4.72 -1.17 -13.22
CA GLU A 45 -3.67 -2.18 -13.08
C GLU A 45 -2.27 -1.54 -12.95
N LYS A 46 -1.97 -0.56 -13.80
CA LYS A 46 -0.70 0.19 -13.76
C LYS A 46 -0.54 0.98 -12.45
N ALA A 47 -1.60 1.66 -12.01
CA ALA A 47 -1.59 2.40 -10.76
C ALA A 47 -1.41 1.47 -9.55
N GLN A 48 -2.07 0.32 -9.55
CA GLN A 48 -1.97 -0.66 -8.47
C GLN A 48 -0.55 -1.20 -8.32
N ARG A 49 0.13 -1.53 -9.42
CA ARG A 49 1.54 -1.94 -9.37
C ARG A 49 2.43 -0.86 -8.78
N ARG A 50 2.22 0.41 -9.15
CA ARG A 50 2.97 1.54 -8.57
C ARG A 50 2.72 1.66 -7.07
N ILE A 51 1.47 1.59 -6.63
CA ILE A 51 1.11 1.66 -5.20
C ILE A 51 1.85 0.58 -4.39
N VAL A 52 1.94 -0.64 -4.91
CA VAL A 52 2.67 -1.73 -4.24
C VAL A 52 4.16 -1.41 -4.10
N THR A 53 4.81 -0.90 -5.16
CA THR A 53 6.22 -0.50 -5.11
C THR A 53 6.46 0.64 -4.11
N LEU A 54 5.66 1.71 -4.19
CA LEU A 54 5.78 2.83 -3.26
C LEU A 54 5.57 2.40 -1.80
N LYS A 55 4.59 1.52 -1.54
CA LYS A 55 4.38 0.97 -0.19
C LYS A 55 5.61 0.20 0.32
N LYS A 56 6.31 -0.51 -0.56
CA LYS A 56 7.54 -1.24 -0.21
C LYS A 56 8.65 -0.25 0.17
N GLU A 57 8.85 0.80 -0.60
CA GLU A 57 9.86 1.84 -0.32
C GLU A 57 9.60 2.57 0.99
N VAL A 58 8.34 2.96 1.25
CA VAL A 58 7.94 3.58 2.52
C VAL A 58 8.18 2.64 3.69
N LYS A 59 7.85 1.35 3.53
CA LYS A 59 8.09 0.33 4.55
C LYS A 59 9.59 0.19 4.84
N GLU A 60 10.43 0.11 3.82
CA GLU A 60 11.88 0.02 3.98
C GLU A 60 12.47 1.23 4.72
N SER A 61 12.06 2.44 4.35
CA SER A 61 12.48 3.66 5.05
C SER A 61 12.02 3.68 6.51
N LYS A 62 10.81 3.22 6.81
CA LYS A 62 10.33 3.06 8.18
C LYS A 62 11.15 2.04 8.97
N TRP A 63 11.51 0.91 8.35
CA TRP A 63 12.35 -0.10 8.97
C TRP A 63 13.75 0.42 9.30
N ARG A 64 14.36 1.20 8.40
CA ARG A 64 15.66 1.85 8.67
C ARG A 64 15.60 2.78 9.88
N ALA A 65 14.56 3.61 9.97
CA ALA A 65 14.37 4.49 11.12
C ALA A 65 14.15 3.71 12.43
N MET A 66 13.37 2.62 12.39
CA MET A 66 13.15 1.74 13.54
C MET A 66 14.46 1.10 14.00
N ASN A 67 15.24 0.54 13.07
CA ASN A 67 16.53 -0.09 13.39
C ASN A 67 17.51 0.91 14.00
N LEU A 68 17.59 2.13 13.47
CA LEU A 68 18.45 3.17 14.02
C LEU A 68 18.00 3.58 15.44
N GLN A 69 16.70 3.73 15.67
CA GLN A 69 16.19 3.97 17.02
C GLN A 69 16.52 2.83 17.98
N GLN A 70 16.43 1.58 17.51
CA GLN A 70 16.81 0.41 18.31
C GLN A 70 18.30 0.38 18.63
N GLU A 71 19.17 0.74 17.69
CA GLU A 71 20.62 0.82 17.91
C GLU A 71 20.97 1.92 18.94
N VAL A 72 20.36 3.10 18.82
CA VAL A 72 20.50 4.19 19.80
C VAL A 72 20.00 3.77 21.17
N MET A 73 18.82 3.14 21.24
CA MET A 73 18.29 2.62 22.49
C MET A 73 19.22 1.57 23.10
N HIS A 74 19.74 0.63 22.31
CA HIS A 74 20.64 -0.41 22.79
C HIS A 74 21.91 0.16 23.42
N GLY A 75 22.48 1.21 22.81
CA GLY A 75 23.61 1.95 23.37
C GLY A 75 23.26 2.78 24.62
N SER A 76 21.99 3.11 24.80
CA SER A 76 21.47 3.87 25.95
C SER A 76 20.97 2.96 27.09
N ILE A 77 20.98 1.63 26.91
CA ILE A 77 20.63 0.70 27.98
C ILE A 77 21.65 0.83 29.09
N GLN A 78 21.17 1.05 30.31
CA GLN A 78 21.97 1.27 31.50
C GLN A 78 23.02 0.16 31.71
N SER A 79 22.69 -1.11 31.49
CA SER A 79 23.64 -2.23 31.62
C SER A 79 24.75 -2.23 30.55
N GLN A 80 24.50 -1.72 29.35
CA GLN A 80 25.52 -1.59 28.29
C GLN A 80 26.39 -0.35 28.51
N VAL A 81 25.81 0.73 29.04
CA VAL A 81 26.54 1.92 29.47
C VAL A 81 27.44 1.58 30.66
N GLU A 82 26.94 0.88 31.68
CA GLU A 82 27.73 0.39 32.82
C GLU A 82 28.92 -0.43 32.35
N ARG A 83 28.72 -1.41 31.47
CA ARG A 83 29.81 -2.21 30.87
C ARG A 83 30.83 -1.39 30.08
N ARG A 84 30.41 -0.37 29.32
CA ARG A 84 31.34 0.51 28.59
C ARG A 84 32.17 1.40 29.50
N VAL A 85 31.70 1.63 30.71
CA VAL A 85 32.23 2.60 31.66
C VAL A 85 32.94 1.91 32.84
N GLU A 86 32.91 0.57 32.93
CA GLU A 86 33.63 -0.26 33.90
C GLU A 86 35.15 0.06 33.98
N GLY A 87 35.77 0.49 32.87
CA GLY A 87 37.19 0.86 32.81
C GLY A 87 37.52 2.32 33.18
N SER A 88 36.51 3.19 33.34
CA SER A 88 36.72 4.62 33.63
C SER A 88 36.46 5.00 35.10
N GLY A 89 36.26 4.00 35.98
CA GLY A 89 36.15 4.19 37.43
C GLY A 89 34.81 4.74 37.92
N LEU A 90 33.79 4.78 37.05
CA LEU A 90 32.44 5.23 37.42
C LEU A 90 31.62 4.02 37.91
N VAL A 91 31.00 4.16 39.08
CA VAL A 91 30.21 3.11 39.74
C VAL A 91 28.73 3.37 39.48
N PRO A 92 27.92 2.36 39.12
CA PRO A 92 26.48 2.53 38.97
C PRO A 92 25.83 3.00 40.27
N MET A 93 25.02 4.05 40.16
CA MET A 93 24.31 4.65 41.29
C MET A 93 23.12 3.76 41.65
N ASN A 94 23.23 3.01 42.75
CA ASN A 94 22.23 2.04 43.20
C ASN A 94 21.10 2.69 44.06
N GLU A 95 21.27 3.96 44.40
CA GLU A 95 20.28 4.77 45.14
C GLU A 95 19.61 5.81 44.22
N PRO A 96 18.30 6.04 44.39
CA PRO A 96 17.57 6.99 43.56
C PRO A 96 18.14 8.42 43.72
N PRO A 97 18.24 9.21 42.64
CA PRO A 97 18.85 10.53 42.69
C PRO A 97 18.04 11.47 43.59
N LEU A 98 18.71 12.07 44.59
CA LEU A 98 18.13 13.09 45.45
C LEU A 98 17.76 14.31 44.61
N LYS A 99 16.46 14.61 44.55
CA LYS A 99 15.95 15.84 43.92
C LYS A 99 16.42 17.03 44.73
N ILE A 100 17.46 17.71 44.27
CA ILE A 100 17.89 18.97 44.85
C ILE A 100 16.84 20.02 44.44
N VAL A 101 15.90 20.30 45.33
CA VAL A 101 14.99 21.43 45.17
C VAL A 101 15.83 22.66 45.49
N ALA A 102 16.31 23.34 44.45
CA ALA A 102 16.92 24.65 44.63
C ALA A 102 15.84 25.60 45.16
N GLU A 103 15.84 25.86 46.47
CA GLU A 103 15.17 27.05 46.97
C GLU A 103 15.84 28.25 46.31
N LYS A 104 15.10 28.90 45.42
CA LYS A 104 15.44 30.24 44.98
C LYS A 104 15.55 31.09 46.25
N GLN A 105 16.77 31.48 46.61
CA GLN A 105 16.98 32.59 47.52
C GLN A 105 16.24 33.80 46.92
N LYS A 106 15.11 34.14 47.55
CA LYS A 106 14.38 35.37 47.31
C LYS A 106 15.27 36.49 47.84
N GLN A 107 15.75 37.32 46.94
CA GLN A 107 16.22 38.67 47.25
C GLN A 107 15.10 39.49 47.86
#